data_AF-A0A9W6U7H0-F1
#
_entry.id   AF-A0A9W6U7H0-F1
#
_cell.length_a   1.000
_cell.length_b   1.000
_cell.length_c   1.000
_cell.angle_alpha   90.00
_cell.angle_beta   90.00
_cell.angle_gamma   90.00
#
_symmetry.space_group_name_H-M   'P 1'
#
loop_
_entity.id
_entity.type
_entity.pdbx_description
1 polymer ?
#
loop_
_entity_poly.entity_id
_entity_poly.type
_entity_poly.pdbx_seq_one_letter_code
_entity_poly.pdbx_strand_id
1 'polypeptide(L)'
;MGIPAIKTSPFQFVYNPVQVIACSYMCVEAAIQAYRNGYTAAPCNAFKADNPVMGNVLYLFYLSKMLDLCDTVFIILGKKWKQLSILHVYHHLTVLFVYYVTFRAAQDGDSYATIVLNGFVHTIMYTYYFVSAHTRDIWWKKYLTRIQLIQFVTMNVQGYLTYSRQCPGMPPKVPLMYLVYVQSLFWLFMNFYIRAYVFGPKKPAVEDAKKKL
;
A
#
# COMPACT_ATOMS: atom_id res chain seq x y z
N MET A 1 8.24 -35.01 -9.44
CA MET A 1 7.82 -34.25 -10.63
C MET A 1 7.47 -32.83 -10.21
N GLY A 2 8.33 -31.85 -10.48
CA GLY A 2 8.05 -30.45 -10.12
C GLY A 2 7.79 -29.65 -11.39
N ILE A 3 6.59 -29.08 -11.53
CA ILE A 3 6.22 -28.20 -12.65
C ILE A 3 7.29 -27.09 -12.75
N PRO A 4 7.85 -26.80 -13.95
CA PRO A 4 8.87 -25.77 -14.12
C PRO A 4 8.31 -24.37 -13.78
N ALA A 5 9.18 -23.44 -13.38
CA ALA A 5 8.76 -22.07 -13.07
C ALA A 5 8.21 -21.38 -14.33
N ILE A 6 7.04 -20.76 -14.22
CA ILE A 6 6.41 -20.06 -15.33
C ILE A 6 7.05 -18.68 -15.46
N LYS A 7 7.44 -18.29 -16.69
CA LYS A 7 7.90 -16.93 -16.97
C LYS A 7 6.72 -15.96 -16.87
N THR A 8 6.57 -15.32 -15.72
CA THR A 8 5.49 -14.35 -15.45
C THR A 8 5.80 -12.94 -15.97
N SER A 9 7.00 -12.69 -16.51
CA SER A 9 7.44 -11.40 -17.05
C SER A 9 6.45 -10.70 -18.02
N PRO A 10 5.86 -11.38 -19.03
CA PRO A 10 4.92 -10.72 -19.94
C PRO A 10 3.61 -10.30 -19.23
N PHE A 11 3.13 -11.09 -18.27
CA PHE A 11 1.96 -10.73 -17.47
C PHE A 11 2.26 -9.55 -16.55
N GLN A 12 3.44 -9.53 -15.92
CA GLN A 12 3.89 -8.43 -15.08
C GLN A 12 4.07 -7.11 -15.86
N PHE A 13 4.42 -7.21 -17.15
CA PHE A 13 4.55 -6.05 -18.04
C PHE A 13 3.21 -5.33 -18.27
N VAL A 14 2.09 -6.07 -18.33
CA VAL A 14 0.74 -5.49 -18.47
C VAL A 14 0.15 -5.12 -17.10
N TYR A 15 0.38 -5.97 -16.10
CA TYR A 15 -0.16 -5.79 -14.75
C TYR A 15 0.35 -4.52 -14.06
N ASN A 16 1.67 -4.25 -14.12
CA ASN A 16 2.25 -3.10 -13.41
C ASN A 16 1.70 -1.75 -13.92
N PRO A 17 1.60 -1.48 -15.24
CA PRO A 17 0.96 -0.26 -15.74
C PRO A 17 -0.52 -0.15 -15.37
N VAL A 18 -1.28 -1.25 -15.43
CA VAL A 18 -2.70 -1.26 -15.02
C VAL A 18 -2.84 -0.88 -13.55
N GLN A 19 -1.98 -1.43 -12.69
CA GLN A 19 -1.89 -1.07 -11.27
C GLN A 19 -1.54 0.41 -11.07
N VAL A 20 -0.57 0.96 -11.81
CA VAL A 20 -0.22 2.39 -11.78
C VAL A 20 -1.41 3.27 -12.16
N ILE A 21 -2.10 2.94 -13.24
CA ILE A 21 -3.27 3.70 -13.72
C ILE A 21 -4.40 3.63 -12.69
N ALA A 22 -4.72 2.44 -12.18
CA ALA A 22 -5.76 2.26 -11.17
C ALA A 22 -5.45 3.02 -9.88
N CYS A 23 -4.22 2.91 -9.36
CA CYS A 23 -3.80 3.63 -8.15
C CYS A 23 -3.81 5.15 -8.35
N SER A 24 -3.37 5.63 -9.51
CA SER A 24 -3.39 7.06 -9.84
C SER A 24 -4.82 7.59 -9.94
N TYR A 25 -5.69 6.84 -10.62
CA TYR A 25 -7.11 7.18 -10.76
C TYR A 25 -7.80 7.28 -9.40
N MET A 26 -7.65 6.27 -8.54
CA MET A 26 -8.25 6.30 -7.20
C MET A 26 -7.70 7.44 -6.34
N CYS A 27 -6.40 7.72 -6.43
CA CYS A 27 -5.77 8.82 -5.71
C CYS A 27 -6.35 10.18 -6.14
N VAL A 28 -6.47 10.41 -7.44
CA VAL A 28 -6.98 11.66 -8.00
C VAL A 28 -8.47 11.80 -7.71
N GLU A 29 -9.26 10.74 -7.93
CA GLU A 29 -10.70 10.77 -7.70
C GLU A 29 -11.03 10.99 -6.22
N ALA A 30 -10.34 10.31 -5.30
CA ALA A 30 -10.49 10.54 -3.86
C ALA A 30 -10.14 11.98 -3.47
N ALA A 31 -9.07 12.54 -4.03
CA ALA A 31 -8.66 13.93 -3.76
C ALA A 31 -9.67 14.94 -4.31
N ILE A 32 -10.17 14.74 -5.53
CA ILE A 32 -11.18 15.61 -6.17
C ILE A 32 -12.48 15.57 -5.37
N GLN A 33 -12.94 14.38 -4.98
CA GLN A 33 -14.16 14.24 -4.20
C GLN A 33 -14.02 14.87 -2.81
N ALA A 34 -12.87 14.74 -2.17
CA ALA A 34 -12.58 15.37 -0.88
C ALA A 34 -12.63 16.91 -1.02
N TYR A 35 -11.99 17.45 -2.05
CA TYR A 35 -12.00 18.89 -2.31
C TYR A 35 -13.42 19.42 -2.60
N ARG A 36 -14.17 18.73 -3.48
CA ARG A 36 -15.55 19.13 -3.86
C ARG A 36 -16.53 19.10 -2.69
N ASN A 37 -16.33 18.21 -1.72
CA ASN A 37 -17.20 18.06 -0.56
C ASN A 37 -16.66 18.78 0.68
N GLY A 38 -15.61 19.59 0.54
CA GLY A 38 -15.06 20.41 1.62
C GLY A 38 -14.40 19.60 2.74
N TYR A 39 -13.90 18.39 2.44
CA TYR A 39 -13.20 17.58 3.43
C TYR A 39 -11.88 18.25 3.80
N THR A 40 -11.59 18.30 5.09
CA THR A 40 -10.37 18.87 5.63
C THR A 40 -9.32 17.78 5.85
N ALA A 41 -8.05 18.17 5.90
CA ALA A 41 -6.97 17.29 6.31
C ALA A 41 -7.06 16.90 7.80
N ALA A 42 -7.90 17.61 8.58
CA ALA A 42 -8.21 17.22 9.94
C ALA A 42 -9.23 16.06 9.94
N PRO A 43 -9.11 15.11 10.88
CA PRO A 43 -10.06 14.02 11.02
C PRO A 43 -11.41 14.51 11.56
N CYS A 44 -12.43 13.68 11.36
CA CYS A 44 -13.86 13.97 11.53
C CYS A 44 -14.49 14.72 10.36
N ASN A 45 -14.17 14.29 9.15
CA ASN A 45 -14.92 14.72 7.97
C ASN A 45 -16.36 14.20 8.01
N ALA A 46 -17.26 14.92 7.33
CA ALA A 46 -18.67 14.57 7.30
C ALA A 46 -18.87 13.12 6.83
N PHE A 47 -19.56 12.32 7.64
CA PHE A 47 -19.85 10.93 7.35
C PHE A 47 -21.31 10.78 6.93
N LYS A 48 -21.55 10.36 5.67
CA LYS A 48 -22.90 10.09 5.16
C LYS A 48 -23.05 8.60 4.85
N ALA A 49 -23.79 7.89 5.69
CA ALA A 49 -24.05 6.46 5.50
C ALA A 49 -24.99 6.17 4.31
N ASP A 50 -26.00 7.02 4.10
CA ASP A 50 -27.05 6.78 3.10
C ASP A 50 -26.64 7.13 1.67
N ASN A 51 -25.71 8.07 1.51
CA ASN A 51 -25.15 8.44 0.21
C ASN A 51 -23.65 8.76 0.38
N PRO A 52 -22.81 7.72 0.53
CA PRO A 52 -21.40 7.89 0.84
C PRO A 52 -20.70 8.50 -0.37
N VAL A 53 -20.13 9.70 -0.19
CA VAL A 53 -19.38 10.38 -1.26
C VAL A 53 -18.23 9.49 -1.71
N MET A 54 -17.45 8.98 -0.75
CA MET A 54 -16.28 8.13 -1.01
C MET A 54 -16.61 6.66 -1.31
N GLY A 55 -17.89 6.27 -1.28
CA GLY A 55 -18.29 4.85 -1.36
C GLY A 55 -17.79 4.16 -2.64
N ASN A 56 -17.93 4.83 -3.79
CA ASN A 56 -17.48 4.31 -5.08
C ASN A 56 -15.96 4.17 -5.15
N VAL A 57 -15.22 5.16 -4.65
CA VAL A 57 -13.75 5.13 -4.67
C VAL A 57 -13.22 4.10 -3.68
N LEU A 58 -13.86 3.95 -2.52
CA LEU A 58 -13.54 2.92 -1.54
C LEU A 58 -13.82 1.52 -2.08
N TYR A 59 -14.90 1.34 -2.85
CA TYR A 59 -15.18 0.08 -3.53
C TYR A 59 -14.09 -0.26 -4.56
N LEU A 60 -13.69 0.70 -5.39
CA LEU A 60 -12.56 0.52 -6.31
C LEU A 60 -11.26 0.23 -5.58
N PHE A 61 -11.03 0.88 -4.44
CA PHE A 61 -9.87 0.62 -3.58
C PHE A 61 -9.88 -0.81 -3.05
N TYR A 62 -11.03 -1.31 -2.59
CA TYR A 62 -11.19 -2.70 -2.18
C TYR A 62 -10.90 -3.68 -3.33
N LEU A 63 -11.42 -3.42 -4.53
CA LEU A 63 -11.13 -4.22 -5.73
C LEU A 63 -9.63 -4.20 -6.07
N SER A 64 -8.96 -3.06 -5.94
CA SER A 64 -7.51 -2.97 -6.10
C SER A 64 -6.75 -3.87 -5.11
N LYS A 65 -7.26 -4.09 -3.89
CA LYS A 65 -6.65 -5.04 -2.94
C LYS A 65 -6.85 -6.49 -3.32
N MET A 66 -7.94 -6.81 -4.03
CA MET A 66 -8.08 -8.12 -4.67
C MET A 66 -7.07 -8.27 -5.82
N LEU A 67 -6.86 -7.23 -6.63
CA LEU A 67 -5.85 -7.23 -7.69
C LEU A 67 -4.43 -7.38 -7.13
N ASP A 68 -4.11 -6.75 -6.00
CA ASP A 68 -2.82 -6.89 -5.30
C ASP A 68 -2.51 -8.36 -4.90
N LEU A 69 -3.52 -9.24 -4.79
CA LEU A 69 -3.29 -10.68 -4.56
C LEU A 69 -2.61 -11.36 -5.76
N CYS A 70 -2.76 -10.82 -6.96
CA CYS A 70 -2.08 -11.32 -8.15
C CYS A 70 -0.55 -11.24 -8.00
N ASP A 71 -0.01 -10.30 -7.22
CA ASP A 71 1.43 -10.27 -6.91
C ASP A 71 1.89 -11.54 -6.20
N THR A 72 1.08 -12.03 -5.26
CA THR A 72 1.32 -13.29 -4.57
C THR A 72 1.27 -14.47 -5.54
N VAL A 73 0.30 -14.47 -6.46
CA VAL A 73 0.20 -15.48 -7.53
C VAL A 73 1.44 -15.46 -8.42
N PHE A 74 1.91 -14.29 -8.86
CA PHE A 74 3.12 -14.18 -9.68
C PHE A 74 4.39 -14.65 -8.96
N ILE A 75 4.49 -14.41 -7.65
CA ILE A 75 5.59 -14.90 -6.83
C ILE A 75 5.58 -16.43 -6.75
N ILE A 76 4.41 -17.03 -6.53
CA ILE A 76 4.25 -18.50 -6.45
C ILE A 76 4.53 -19.15 -7.81
N LEU A 77 3.93 -18.64 -8.89
CA LEU A 77 4.12 -19.17 -10.25
C LEU A 77 5.56 -19.02 -10.74
N GLY A 78 6.22 -17.92 -10.37
CA GLY A 78 7.63 -17.68 -10.66
C GLY A 78 8.60 -18.37 -9.70
N LYS A 79 8.10 -19.09 -8.68
CA LYS A 79 8.88 -19.72 -7.60
C LYS A 79 9.86 -18.77 -6.89
N LYS A 80 9.49 -17.49 -6.75
CA LYS A 80 10.33 -16.46 -6.13
C LYS A 80 10.17 -16.46 -4.60
N TRP A 81 10.47 -17.59 -3.94
CA TRP A 81 10.24 -17.80 -2.51
C TRP A 81 10.89 -16.75 -1.59
N LYS A 82 12.01 -16.15 -2.00
CA LYS A 82 12.64 -15.04 -1.27
C LYS A 82 11.76 -13.77 -1.18
N GLN A 83 10.84 -13.58 -2.12
CA GLN A 83 9.89 -12.46 -2.12
C GLN A 83 8.62 -12.78 -1.32
N LEU A 84 8.25 -14.06 -1.19
CA LEU A 84 7.11 -14.54 -0.39
C LEU A 84 7.44 -14.54 1.11
N SER A 85 7.75 -13.36 1.65
CA SER A 85 8.03 -13.19 3.07
C SER A 85 6.75 -13.24 3.92
N ILE A 86 6.90 -13.51 5.22
CA ILE A 86 5.79 -13.40 6.18
C ILE A 86 5.17 -12.00 6.12
N LEU A 87 5.99 -10.96 5.96
CA LEU A 87 5.54 -9.58 5.77
C LEU A 87 4.55 -9.45 4.62
N HIS A 88 4.92 -9.99 3.45
CA HIS A 88 4.10 -9.94 2.24
C HIS A 88 2.76 -10.63 2.47
N VAL A 89 2.78 -11.89 2.90
CA VAL A 89 1.57 -12.70 3.09
C VAL A 89 0.67 -12.10 4.17
N TYR A 90 1.25 -11.69 5.31
CA TYR A 90 0.52 -11.02 6.38
C TYR A 90 -0.17 -9.77 5.85
N HIS A 91 0.57 -8.87 5.18
CA HIS A 91 0.02 -7.63 4.63
C HIS A 91 -1.12 -7.90 3.63
N HIS A 92 -0.91 -8.73 2.61
CA HIS A 92 -1.90 -8.94 1.55
C HIS A 92 -3.18 -9.65 2.02
N LEU A 93 -3.09 -10.53 3.01
CA LEU A 93 -4.28 -11.18 3.59
C LEU A 93 -5.03 -10.24 4.53
N THR A 94 -4.31 -9.55 5.42
CA THR A 94 -4.92 -8.67 6.41
C THR A 94 -5.48 -7.40 5.78
N VAL A 95 -4.83 -6.83 4.76
CA VAL A 95 -5.35 -5.65 4.03
C VAL A 95 -6.70 -5.97 3.40
N LEU A 96 -6.83 -7.14 2.76
CA LEU A 96 -8.09 -7.55 2.13
C LEU A 96 -9.22 -7.64 3.17
N PHE A 97 -8.94 -8.25 4.31
CA PHE A 97 -9.92 -8.42 5.38
C PHE A 97 -10.30 -7.09 6.04
N VAL A 98 -9.32 -6.27 6.40
CA VAL A 98 -9.52 -4.97 7.06
C VAL A 98 -10.35 -4.04 6.16
N TYR A 99 -10.00 -3.93 4.88
CA TYR A 99 -10.75 -3.07 3.96
C TYR A 99 -12.10 -3.65 3.54
N TYR A 100 -12.32 -4.97 3.62
CA TYR A 100 -13.66 -5.53 3.51
C TYR A 100 -14.56 -5.04 4.66
N VAL A 101 -14.06 -5.09 5.89
CA VAL A 101 -14.81 -4.61 7.07
C VAL A 101 -15.03 -3.09 6.98
N THR A 102 -14.01 -2.31 6.62
CA THR A 102 -14.14 -0.86 6.42
C THR A 102 -15.14 -0.53 5.32
N PHE A 103 -15.08 -1.21 4.17
CA PHE A 103 -16.06 -1.03 3.10
C PHE A 103 -17.49 -1.38 3.52
N ARG A 104 -17.69 -2.29 4.48
CA ARG A 104 -19.04 -2.64 4.95
C ARG A 104 -19.55 -1.74 6.08
N ALA A 105 -18.66 -1.15 6.87
CA ALA A 105 -19.02 -0.45 8.11
C ALA A 105 -18.71 1.06 8.13
N ALA A 106 -17.82 1.54 7.27
CA ALA A 106 -17.37 2.93 7.22
C ALA A 106 -17.03 3.33 5.78
N GLN A 107 -18.07 3.56 4.97
CA GLN A 107 -17.94 3.84 3.52
C GLN A 107 -17.56 5.28 3.18
N ASP A 108 -17.46 6.16 4.17
CA ASP A 108 -17.28 7.60 3.96
C ASP A 108 -16.43 8.24 5.08
N GLY A 109 -16.20 9.56 4.96
CA GLY A 109 -15.45 10.35 5.94
C GLY A 109 -13.95 10.20 5.76
N ASP A 110 -13.23 9.91 6.83
CA ASP A 110 -11.76 9.96 6.88
C ASP A 110 -11.06 8.86 6.03
N SER A 111 -11.80 7.88 5.50
CA SER A 111 -11.26 6.84 4.62
C SER A 111 -10.63 7.39 3.34
N TYR A 112 -11.00 8.60 2.89
CA TYR A 112 -10.40 9.23 1.70
C TYR A 112 -8.88 9.42 1.84
N ALA A 113 -8.41 9.87 3.01
CA ALA A 113 -7.00 10.18 3.21
C ALA A 113 -6.13 8.91 3.15
N THR A 114 -6.67 7.79 3.64
CA THR A 114 -6.08 6.47 3.47
C THR A 114 -5.97 6.07 2.00
N ILE A 115 -7.03 6.28 1.21
CA ILE A 115 -7.04 5.98 -0.23
C ILE A 115 -6.02 6.84 -0.98
N VAL A 116 -5.96 8.14 -0.69
CA VAL A 116 -5.02 9.08 -1.31
C VAL A 116 -3.57 8.71 -0.97
N LEU A 117 -3.25 8.54 0.32
CA LEU A 117 -1.89 8.20 0.76
C LEU A 117 -1.45 6.84 0.22
N ASN A 118 -2.32 5.82 0.29
CA ASN A 118 -1.99 4.50 -0.22
C ASN A 118 -1.88 4.49 -1.75
N GLY A 119 -2.82 5.11 -2.46
CA GLY A 119 -2.83 5.23 -3.91
C GLY A 119 -1.57 5.94 -4.43
N PHE A 120 -1.16 7.02 -3.77
CA PHE A 120 0.08 7.73 -4.10
C PHE A 120 1.33 6.83 -3.95
N VAL A 121 1.49 6.17 -2.80
CA VAL A 121 2.66 5.31 -2.57
C VAL A 121 2.64 4.07 -3.44
N HIS A 122 1.48 3.44 -3.67
CA HIS A 122 1.34 2.31 -4.58
C HIS A 122 1.64 2.71 -6.02
N THR A 123 1.24 3.90 -6.47
CA THR A 123 1.63 4.43 -7.79
C THR A 123 3.15 4.47 -7.94
N ILE A 124 3.87 5.00 -6.95
CA ILE A 124 5.34 5.02 -6.95
C ILE A 124 5.91 3.59 -6.90
N MET A 125 5.33 2.71 -6.10
CA MET A 125 5.78 1.33 -5.92
C MET A 125 5.64 0.51 -7.21
N TYR A 126 4.49 0.56 -7.88
CA TYR A 126 4.28 -0.17 -9.13
C TYR A 126 5.06 0.44 -10.29
N THR A 127 5.26 1.76 -10.29
CA THR A 127 6.20 2.40 -11.23
C THR A 127 7.61 1.84 -11.04
N TYR A 128 8.07 1.70 -9.79
CA TYR A 128 9.34 1.06 -9.47
C TYR A 128 9.39 -0.40 -9.97
N TYR A 129 8.33 -1.19 -9.78
CA TYR A 129 8.29 -2.58 -10.28
C TYR A 129 8.33 -2.66 -11.80
N PHE A 130 7.65 -1.75 -12.50
CA PHE A 130 7.70 -1.64 -13.95
C PHE A 130 9.12 -1.30 -14.46
N VAL A 131 9.77 -0.30 -13.84
CA VAL A 131 11.15 0.09 -14.20
C VAL A 131 12.14 -1.02 -13.84
N SER A 132 11.94 -1.73 -12.72
CA SER A 132 12.77 -2.86 -12.29
C SER A 132 12.68 -4.08 -13.20
N ALA A 133 11.60 -4.20 -13.99
CA ALA A 133 11.52 -5.25 -15.00
C ALA A 133 12.43 -4.94 -16.22
N HIS A 134 12.74 -3.66 -16.47
CA HIS A 134 13.54 -3.21 -17.62
C HIS A 134 14.99 -2.86 -17.28
N THR A 135 15.27 -2.52 -16.01
CA THR A 135 16.59 -2.07 -15.56
C THR A 135 17.03 -2.84 -14.31
N ARG A 136 18.29 -3.31 -14.29
CA ARG A 136 18.83 -4.14 -13.20
C ARG A 136 19.43 -3.34 -12.04
N ASP A 137 19.83 -2.09 -12.26
CA ASP A 137 20.47 -1.25 -11.24
C ASP A 137 19.56 -0.10 -10.80
N ILE A 138 18.89 -0.29 -9.67
CA ILE A 138 17.94 0.69 -9.13
C ILE A 138 18.40 1.16 -7.74
N TRP A 139 19.06 2.32 -7.71
CA TRP A 139 19.67 2.91 -6.51
C TRP A 139 18.64 3.47 -5.52
N TRP A 140 17.49 3.95 -6.02
CA TRP A 140 16.44 4.57 -5.22
C TRP A 140 15.49 3.61 -4.46
N LYS A 141 15.72 2.28 -4.48
CA LYS A 141 14.93 1.28 -3.72
C LYS A 141 14.81 1.61 -2.21
N LYS A 142 15.87 2.17 -1.63
CA LYS A 142 15.90 2.61 -0.22
C LYS A 142 14.92 3.75 0.06
N TYR A 143 14.70 4.65 -0.91
CA TYR A 143 13.77 5.77 -0.77
C TYR A 143 12.32 5.29 -0.81
N LEU A 144 12.01 4.29 -1.63
CA LEU A 144 10.68 3.67 -1.67
C LEU A 144 10.28 3.10 -0.30
N THR A 145 11.20 2.38 0.36
CA THR A 145 10.94 1.83 1.71
C THR A 145 10.75 2.96 2.75
N ARG A 146 11.48 4.08 2.60
CA ARG A 146 11.31 5.26 3.48
C ARG A 146 9.96 5.96 3.26
N ILE A 147 9.52 6.10 2.01
CA ILE A 147 8.21 6.68 1.69
C ILE A 147 7.08 5.82 2.27
N GLN A 148 7.19 4.49 2.19
CA GLN A 148 6.24 3.56 2.82
C GLN A 148 6.21 3.70 4.34
N LEU A 149 7.36 3.87 5.00
CA LEU A 149 7.41 4.13 6.44
C LEU A 149 6.74 5.46 6.82
N ILE A 150 6.99 6.53 6.05
CA ILE A 150 6.35 7.84 6.25
C ILE A 150 4.82 7.74 6.07
N GLN A 151 4.37 6.96 5.08
CA GLN A 151 2.95 6.66 4.88
C GLN A 151 2.34 6.00 6.13
N PHE A 152 2.99 4.98 6.69
CA PHE A 152 2.47 4.33 7.91
C PHE A 152 2.45 5.28 9.12
N VAL A 153 3.43 6.17 9.26
CA VAL A 153 3.42 7.18 10.35
C VAL A 153 2.25 8.14 10.18
N THR A 154 2.07 8.70 8.98
CA THR A 154 0.96 9.63 8.71
C THR A 154 -0.41 8.96 8.88
N MET A 155 -0.56 7.72 8.41
CA MET A 155 -1.77 6.92 8.62
C MET A 155 -2.03 6.57 10.09
N ASN A 156 -0.98 6.33 10.90
CA ASN A 156 -1.13 6.10 12.34
C ASN A 156 -1.59 7.36 13.07
N VAL A 157 -1.00 8.52 12.75
CA VAL A 157 -1.42 9.81 13.33
C VAL A 157 -2.88 10.09 13.00
N GLN A 158 -3.27 9.89 11.73
CA GLN A 158 -4.66 10.04 11.31
C GLN A 158 -5.58 9.07 12.08
N GLY A 159 -5.24 7.78 12.15
CA GLY A 159 -6.03 6.79 12.87
C GLY A 159 -6.18 7.11 14.36
N TYR A 160 -5.11 7.61 15.00
CA TYR A 160 -5.13 8.00 16.40
C TYR A 160 -6.04 9.20 16.65
N LEU A 161 -5.95 10.21 15.79
CA LEU A 161 -6.80 11.40 15.88
C LEU A 161 -8.28 11.06 15.62
N THR A 162 -8.58 10.20 14.64
CA THR A 162 -9.94 9.71 14.39
C THR A 162 -10.50 8.92 15.57
N TYR A 163 -9.69 8.07 16.21
CA TYR A 163 -10.10 7.31 17.40
C TYR A 163 -10.32 8.21 18.63
N SER A 164 -9.38 9.11 18.92
CA SER A 164 -9.42 10.01 20.09
C SER A 164 -10.54 11.04 20.02
N ARG A 165 -10.88 11.55 18.83
CA ARG A 165 -11.93 12.54 18.64
C ARG A 165 -13.34 11.97 18.56
N GLN A 166 -13.48 10.63 18.53
CA GLN A 166 -14.77 9.93 18.43
C GLN A 166 -15.70 10.57 17.39
N CYS A 167 -15.22 10.65 16.14
CA CYS A 167 -15.92 11.38 15.09
C CYS A 167 -17.38 10.93 14.91
N PRO A 168 -18.33 11.88 14.81
CA PRO A 168 -19.75 11.55 14.72
C PRO A 168 -20.06 10.76 13.46
N GLY A 169 -20.86 9.70 13.60
CA GLY A 169 -21.30 8.83 12.51
C GLY A 169 -20.41 7.61 12.25
N MET A 170 -19.16 7.58 12.73
CA MET A 170 -18.28 6.43 12.54
C MET A 170 -18.25 5.49 13.76
N PRO A 171 -18.50 4.17 13.59
CA PRO A 171 -18.41 3.21 14.70
C PRO A 171 -16.98 3.16 15.28
N PRO A 172 -16.77 3.32 16.60
CA PRO A 172 -15.44 3.47 17.20
C PRO A 172 -14.55 2.22 17.05
N LYS A 173 -15.15 1.05 16.80
CA LYS A 173 -14.44 -0.20 16.55
C LYS A 173 -13.66 -0.20 15.23
N VAL A 174 -14.13 0.53 14.21
CA VAL A 174 -13.49 0.56 12.89
C VAL A 174 -12.17 1.36 12.91
N PRO A 175 -12.12 2.60 13.46
CA PRO A 175 -10.86 3.32 13.64
C PRO A 175 -9.87 2.59 14.55
N LEU A 176 -10.35 1.90 15.60
CA LEU A 176 -9.48 1.11 16.48
C LEU A 176 -8.84 -0.07 15.73
N MET A 177 -9.64 -0.84 14.97
CA MET A 177 -9.13 -1.93 14.14
C MET A 177 -8.11 -1.40 13.11
N TYR A 178 -8.42 -0.29 12.44
CA TYR A 178 -7.51 0.36 11.50
C TYR A 178 -6.19 0.79 12.18
N LEU A 179 -6.26 1.42 13.35
CA LEU A 179 -5.07 1.84 14.09
C LEU A 179 -4.18 0.66 14.47
N VAL A 180 -4.75 -0.41 15.04
CA VAL A 180 -4.00 -1.62 15.40
C VAL A 180 -3.33 -2.25 14.17
N TYR A 181 -4.04 -2.25 13.04
CA TYR A 181 -3.53 -2.77 11.78
C TYR A 181 -2.38 -1.94 11.20
N VAL A 182 -2.53 -0.62 11.07
CA VAL A 182 -1.46 0.25 10.54
C VAL A 182 -0.26 0.22 11.47
N GLN A 183 -0.47 0.13 12.79
CA GLN A 183 0.61 0.00 13.77
C GLN A 183 1.37 -1.32 13.60
N SER A 184 0.67 -2.45 13.37
CA SER A 184 1.35 -3.74 13.15
C SER A 184 2.21 -3.71 11.89
N LEU A 185 1.69 -3.15 10.78
CA LEU A 185 2.45 -2.99 9.54
C LEU A 185 3.68 -2.11 9.72
N PHE A 186 3.56 -1.00 10.45
CA PHE A 186 4.69 -0.13 10.74
C PHE A 186 5.86 -0.90 11.37
N TRP A 187 5.59 -1.70 12.42
CA TRP A 187 6.62 -2.51 13.08
C TRP A 187 7.24 -3.55 12.16
N LEU A 188 6.41 -4.19 11.36
CA LEU A 188 6.83 -5.19 10.39
C LEU A 188 7.74 -4.60 9.30
N PHE A 189 7.38 -3.43 8.76
CA PHE A 189 8.20 -2.70 7.79
C PHE A 189 9.46 -2.10 8.41
N MET A 190 9.38 -1.61 9.65
CA MET A 190 10.54 -1.10 10.38
C MET A 190 11.56 -2.20 10.65
N ASN A 191 11.11 -3.38 11.07
CA ASN A 191 11.95 -4.57 11.23
C ASN A 191 12.60 -4.97 9.89
N PHE A 192 11.84 -4.97 8.80
CA PHE A 192 12.40 -5.20 7.46
C PHE A 192 13.45 -4.16 7.08
N TYR A 193 13.18 -2.87 7.30
CA TYR A 193 14.10 -1.77 6.98
C TYR A 193 15.41 -1.89 7.76
N ILE A 194 15.31 -2.13 9.07
CA ILE A 194 16.46 -2.31 9.96
C ILE A 194 17.30 -3.51 9.51
N ARG A 195 16.68 -4.67 9.27
CA ARG A 195 17.41 -5.88 8.83
C ARG A 195 18.01 -5.74 7.44
N ALA A 196 17.32 -5.08 6.50
CA ALA A 196 17.76 -4.99 5.11
C ALA A 196 18.79 -3.88 4.87
N TYR A 197 18.73 -2.77 5.62
CA TYR A 197 19.51 -1.57 5.33
C TYR A 197 20.42 -1.08 6.47
N VAL A 198 20.13 -1.42 7.73
CA VAL A 198 20.96 -1.03 8.88
C VAL A 198 21.92 -2.17 9.26
N PHE A 199 21.40 -3.38 9.42
CA PHE A 199 22.18 -4.59 9.75
C PHE A 199 22.44 -5.50 8.55
N GLY A 200 21.94 -5.14 7.36
CA GLY A 200 22.16 -5.92 6.14
C GLY A 200 23.63 -5.93 5.75
N PRO A 201 24.12 -7.00 5.08
CA PRO A 201 25.50 -7.04 4.62
C PRO A 201 25.78 -5.81 3.75
N LYS A 202 26.74 -4.98 4.17
CA LYS A 202 27.25 -3.89 3.33
C LYS A 202 27.73 -4.52 2.03
N LYS A 203 27.28 -4.02 0.87
CA LYS A 203 27.88 -4.40 -0.42
C LYS A 203 29.39 -4.22 -0.27
N PRO A 204 30.22 -5.23 -0.57
CA PRO A 204 31.66 -5.07 -0.50
C PRO A 204 32.06 -3.92 -1.43
N ALA A 205 32.85 -2.97 -0.91
CA ALA A 205 33.29 -1.76 -1.60
C ALA A 205 34.12 -2.00 -2.88
N VAL A 206 34.32 -3.27 -3.26
CA VAL A 206 35.14 -3.71 -4.39
C VAL A 206 34.38 -3.60 -5.74
N GLU A 207 33.04 -3.59 -5.74
CA GLU A 207 32.27 -3.40 -6.99
C GLU A 207 32.25 -1.94 -7.49
N ASP A 208 32.36 -0.95 -6.60
CA ASP A 208 32.34 0.47 -6.99
C ASP A 208 33.68 0.93 -7.63
N ALA A 209 34.77 0.20 -7.39
CA ALA A 209 36.05 0.46 -8.05
C ALA A 209 36.10 -0.05 -9.50
N LYS A 210 35.32 -1.09 -9.85
CA LYS A 210 35.28 -1.64 -11.22
C LYS A 210 34.34 -0.89 -12.18
N LYS A 211 33.48 0.00 -11.68
CA LYS A 211 32.65 0.89 -12.51
C LYS A 211 33.33 2.24 -12.84
N LYS A 212 34.57 2.46 -12.36
CA LYS A 212 35.36 3.68 -12.58
C LYS A 212 36.65 3.45 -13.38
N LEU A 213 36.81 2.30 -14.03
CA LEU A 213 37.91 2.03 -14.96
C LEU A 213 37.36 1.76 -16.36
#